data_AF-A0A6N4TKV7-F1
#
_entry.id   AF-A0A6N4TKV7-F1
#
_cell.length_a   1.000
_cell.length_b   1.000
_cell.length_c   1.000
_cell.angle_alpha   90.00
_cell.angle_beta   90.00
_cell.angle_gamma   90.00
#
_symmetry.space_group_name_H-M   'P 1'
#
loop_
_entity.id
_entity.type
_entity.pdbx_description
1 polymer ?
#
loop_
_entity_poly.entity_id
_entity_poly.type
_entity_poly.pdbx_seq_one_letter_code
_entity_poly.pdbx_strand_id
1 'polypeptide(L)'
;MSKKAGRKSAYEQKIKPRLSEIKKWLEKGATEKSIAKKLGISYSTFNKYKVEKTEFAELCKNRGKCVDDIENSMFEAAIGGKQTLKKVMKVKHVEYENGKRLKEYETLEPYEEEVYFPPNTTAGIYLLKHWGKDKGYTNDPATLRLKREEFEHKKEIDEMNNW
;
A
#
# COMPACT_ATOMS: atom_id res chain seq x y z
N MET A 1 -31.05 1.43 44.10
CA MET A 1 -30.11 0.35 43.74
C MET A 1 -28.95 0.93 42.93
N SER A 2 -27.74 0.96 43.50
CA SER A 2 -26.56 1.47 42.79
C SER A 2 -26.14 0.45 41.72
N LYS A 3 -26.22 0.83 40.44
CA LYS A 3 -25.71 0.01 39.33
C LYS A 3 -24.21 -0.20 39.55
N LYS A 4 -23.79 -1.41 39.96
CA LYS A 4 -22.38 -1.80 40.00
C LYS A 4 -21.78 -1.55 38.61
N ALA A 5 -20.91 -0.55 38.50
CA ALA A 5 -20.25 -0.20 37.25
C ALA A 5 -19.41 -1.42 36.81
N GLY A 6 -19.88 -2.11 35.78
CA GLY A 6 -19.15 -3.25 35.21
C GLY A 6 -17.75 -2.84 34.77
N ARG A 7 -16.82 -3.80 34.79
CA ARG A 7 -15.44 -3.60 34.31
C ARG A 7 -15.49 -2.99 32.91
N LYS A 8 -14.94 -1.77 32.75
CA LYS A 8 -14.89 -1.10 31.44
C LYS A 8 -14.22 -2.02 30.43
N SER A 9 -14.86 -2.21 29.28
CA SER A 9 -14.37 -3.09 28.23
C SER A 9 -13.07 -2.53 27.64
N ALA A 10 -12.25 -3.41 27.04
CA ALA A 10 -11.03 -2.98 26.35
C ALA A 10 -11.33 -1.99 25.21
N TYR A 11 -12.54 -2.02 24.64
CA TYR A 11 -13.01 -1.04 23.67
C TYR A 11 -13.08 0.38 24.26
N GLU A 12 -13.79 0.55 25.37
CA GLU A 12 -13.96 1.85 26.02
C GLU A 12 -12.64 2.42 26.57
N GLN A 13 -11.70 1.57 26.97
CA GLN A 13 -10.42 2.00 27.54
C GLN A 13 -9.34 2.28 26.49
N LYS A 14 -9.26 1.46 25.43
CA LYS A 14 -8.09 1.45 24.53
C LYS A 14 -8.42 1.81 23.08
N ILE A 15 -9.62 1.48 22.60
CA ILE A 15 -9.99 1.65 21.18
C ILE A 15 -10.72 2.98 20.97
N LYS A 16 -11.83 3.18 21.69
CA LYS A 16 -12.71 4.36 21.55
C LYS A 16 -11.98 5.69 21.74
N PRO A 17 -11.07 5.87 22.72
CA PRO A 17 -10.34 7.13 22.87
C PRO A 17 -9.32 7.39 21.74
N ARG A 18 -8.92 6.33 21.01
CA ARG A 18 -7.85 6.35 20.01
C ARG A 18 -8.36 6.17 18.58
N LEU A 19 -9.66 6.26 18.33
CA LEU A 19 -10.22 6.08 16.99
C LEU A 19 -9.54 6.98 15.95
N SER A 20 -9.28 8.24 16.30
CA SER A 20 -8.55 9.18 15.45
C SER A 20 -7.10 8.77 15.14
N GLU A 21 -6.40 8.16 16.11
CA GLU A 21 -5.05 7.62 15.91
C GLU A 21 -5.08 6.37 15.02
N ILE A 22 -6.06 5.49 15.26
CA ILE A 22 -6.24 4.26 14.48
C ILE A 22 -6.53 4.61 13.01
N LYS A 23 -7.37 5.62 12.76
CA LYS A 23 -7.61 6.15 11.41
C LYS A 23 -6.30 6.60 10.74
N LYS A 24 -5.50 7.43 11.42
CA LYS A 24 -4.20 7.89 10.89
C LYS A 24 -3.23 6.73 10.62
N TRP A 25 -3.26 5.67 11.43
CA TRP A 25 -2.42 4.49 11.18
C TRP A 25 -2.90 3.68 9.97
N LEU A 26 -4.21 3.54 9.79
CA LEU A 26 -4.80 2.87 8.63
C LEU A 26 -4.55 3.65 7.33
N GLU A 27 -4.65 4.97 7.37
CA GLU A 27 -4.29 5.85 6.24
C GLU A 27 -2.81 5.73 5.85
N LYS A 28 -1.94 5.41 6.82
CA LYS A 28 -0.51 5.13 6.59
C LYS A 28 -0.23 3.67 6.20
N GLY A 29 -1.26 2.86 5.96
CA GLY A 29 -1.11 1.46 5.55
C GLY A 29 -0.76 0.48 6.68
N ALA A 30 -0.90 0.86 7.95
CA ALA A 30 -0.65 -0.06 9.05
C ALA A 30 -1.66 -1.22 9.06
N THR A 31 -1.16 -2.44 9.22
CA THR A 31 -2.03 -3.62 9.33
C THR A 31 -2.82 -3.63 10.64
N GLU A 32 -4.05 -4.13 10.62
CA GLU A 32 -4.89 -4.28 11.82
C GLU A 32 -4.16 -5.05 12.94
N LYS A 33 -3.34 -6.05 12.59
CA LYS A 33 -2.52 -6.81 13.54
C LYS A 33 -1.45 -5.94 14.22
N SER A 34 -0.81 -5.05 13.47
CA SER A 34 0.16 -4.08 14.02
C SER A 34 -0.54 -3.05 14.91
N ILE A 35 -1.72 -2.58 14.49
CA ILE A 35 -2.55 -1.67 15.29
C ILE A 35 -2.99 -2.32 16.60
N ALA A 36 -3.47 -3.57 16.58
CA ALA A 36 -3.82 -4.32 17.79
C ALA A 36 -2.64 -4.42 18.77
N LYS A 37 -1.43 -4.68 18.25
CA LYS A 37 -0.20 -4.70 19.06
C LYS A 37 0.11 -3.33 19.67
N LYS A 38 0.01 -2.24 18.88
CA LYS A 38 0.21 -0.85 19.37
C LYS A 38 -0.81 -0.44 20.43
N LEU A 39 -2.05 -0.91 20.30
CA LEU A 39 -3.11 -0.68 21.28
C LEU A 39 -2.96 -1.58 22.53
N GLY A 40 -2.05 -2.56 22.52
CA GLY A 40 -1.86 -3.49 23.61
C GLY A 40 -3.08 -4.39 23.85
N ILE A 41 -3.72 -4.85 22.77
CA ILE A 41 -4.82 -5.81 22.79
C ILE A 41 -4.50 -7.00 21.89
N SER A 42 -5.10 -8.16 22.15
CA SER A 42 -4.97 -9.30 21.26
C SER A 42 -5.66 -9.04 19.92
N TYR A 43 -5.18 -9.66 18.85
CA TYR A 43 -5.82 -9.56 17.55
C TYR A 43 -7.25 -10.14 17.55
N SER A 44 -7.49 -11.19 18.33
CA SER A 44 -8.85 -11.73 18.54
C SER A 44 -9.80 -10.73 19.17
N THR A 45 -9.33 -9.94 20.14
CA THR A 45 -10.11 -8.87 20.80
C THR A 45 -10.40 -7.74 19.82
N PHE A 46 -9.43 -7.37 18.98
CA PHE A 46 -9.60 -6.38 17.91
C PHE A 46 -10.71 -6.81 16.94
N ASN A 47 -10.65 -8.04 16.43
CA ASN A 47 -11.67 -8.57 15.51
C ASN A 47 -13.05 -8.69 16.15
N LYS A 48 -13.14 -9.09 17.43
CA LYS A 48 -14.40 -9.11 18.17
C LYS A 48 -15.07 -7.73 18.14
N TYR A 49 -14.35 -6.67 18.49
CA TYR A 49 -14.92 -5.32 18.46
C TYR A 49 -15.19 -4.79 17.06
N LYS A 50 -14.44 -5.24 16.05
CA LYS A 50 -14.73 -4.93 14.64
C LYS A 50 -16.07 -5.49 14.19
N VAL A 51 -16.47 -6.66 14.69
CA VAL A 51 -17.80 -7.23 14.41
C VAL A 51 -18.89 -6.53 15.23
N GLU A 52 -18.62 -6.25 16.50
CA GLU A 52 -19.60 -5.65 17.43
C GLU A 52 -19.87 -4.16 17.20
N LYS A 53 -18.96 -3.42 16.56
CA LYS A 53 -19.01 -1.95 16.44
C LYS A 53 -18.87 -1.52 14.99
N THR A 54 -19.98 -1.07 14.41
CA THR A 54 -20.09 -0.62 13.02
C THR A 54 -19.15 0.55 12.71
N GLU A 55 -19.10 1.57 13.57
CA GLU A 55 -18.20 2.72 13.45
C GLU A 55 -16.73 2.30 13.30
N PHE A 56 -16.29 1.35 14.13
CA PHE A 56 -14.93 0.84 14.10
C PHE A 56 -14.67 -0.02 12.86
N ALA A 57 -15.66 -0.79 12.42
CA ALA A 57 -15.59 -1.58 11.20
C ALA A 57 -15.43 -0.71 9.95
N GLU A 58 -16.23 0.35 9.83
CA GLU A 58 -16.16 1.31 8.72
C GLU A 58 -14.81 2.01 8.68
N LEU A 59 -14.31 2.43 9.84
CA LEU A 59 -12.99 3.03 9.96
C LEU A 59 -11.88 2.08 9.47
N CYS A 60 -11.97 0.78 9.78
CA CYS A 60 -10.99 -0.22 9.31
C CYS A 60 -11.05 -0.49 7.80
N LYS A 61 -12.20 -0.25 7.14
CA LYS A 61 -12.37 -0.43 5.69
C LYS A 61 -11.72 0.70 4.90
N ASN A 62 -11.66 1.92 5.45
CA ASN A 62 -11.19 3.09 4.73
C ASN A 62 -9.66 3.16 4.74
N ARG A 63 -9.03 2.52 3.74
CA ARG A 63 -7.57 2.53 3.50
C ARG A 63 -7.16 3.38 2.30
N GLY A 64 -8.02 4.28 1.82
CA GLY A 64 -7.90 4.95 0.52
C GLY A 64 -6.47 5.38 0.14
N LYS A 65 -5.81 6.17 0.99
CA LYS A 65 -4.44 6.65 0.73
C LYS A 65 -3.41 5.53 0.51
N CYS A 66 -3.53 4.41 1.24
CA CYS A 66 -2.63 3.27 1.07
C CYS A 66 -2.83 2.58 -0.28
N VAL A 67 -4.03 2.65 -0.87
CA VAL A 67 -4.29 2.05 -2.19
C VAL A 67 -3.65 2.91 -3.27
N ASP A 68 -3.85 4.22 -3.22
CA ASP A 68 -3.26 5.15 -4.19
C ASP A 68 -1.71 5.07 -4.17
N ASP A 69 -1.11 5.01 -2.98
CA ASP A 69 0.36 4.87 -2.83
C ASP A 69 0.87 3.53 -3.42
N ILE A 70 0.10 2.44 -3.26
CA ILE A 70 0.43 1.14 -3.86
C ILE A 70 0.29 1.19 -5.38
N GLU A 71 -0.76 1.83 -5.90
CA GLU A 71 -0.98 1.98 -7.34
C GLU A 71 0.18 2.76 -7.99
N ASN A 72 0.60 3.87 -7.38
CA ASN A 72 1.74 4.66 -7.85
C ASN A 72 3.06 3.87 -7.80
N SER A 73 3.35 3.20 -6.68
CA SER A 73 4.56 2.40 -6.55
C SER A 73 4.58 1.21 -7.54
N MET A 74 3.41 0.59 -7.78
CA MET A 74 3.27 -0.49 -8.76
C MET A 74 3.48 0.02 -10.19
N PHE A 75 3.04 1.24 -10.50
CA PHE A 75 3.27 1.87 -11.79
C PHE A 75 4.75 2.18 -12.04
N GLU A 76 5.44 2.76 -11.06
CA GLU A 76 6.90 2.97 -11.12
C GLU A 76 7.63 1.64 -11.33
N ALA A 77 7.25 0.60 -10.59
CA ALA A 77 7.80 -0.74 -10.76
C ALA A 77 7.51 -1.34 -12.14
N ALA A 78 6.32 -1.09 -12.70
CA ALA A 78 5.92 -1.57 -14.02
C ALA A 78 6.72 -0.90 -15.15
N ILE A 79 7.04 0.38 -15.04
CA ILE A 79 7.91 1.09 -15.99
C ILE A 79 9.37 0.65 -15.81
N GLY A 80 9.79 0.43 -14.56
CA GLY A 80 11.20 0.28 -14.21
C GLY A 80 11.96 1.59 -14.42
N GLY A 81 13.27 1.50 -14.60
CA GLY A 81 14.10 2.64 -14.93
C GLY A 81 15.43 2.65 -14.20
N LYS A 82 16.12 3.79 -14.27
CA LYS A 82 17.39 4.01 -13.58
C LYS A 82 17.17 4.95 -12.41
N GLN A 83 17.72 4.59 -11.25
CA GLN A 83 17.67 5.44 -10.08
C GLN A 83 19.09 5.67 -9.57
N THR A 84 19.42 6.93 -9.30
CA THR A 84 20.70 7.30 -8.69
C THR A 84 20.60 7.11 -7.19
N LEU A 85 21.42 6.20 -6.65
CA LEU A 85 21.52 5.94 -5.22
C LEU A 85 22.77 6.64 -4.69
N LYS A 86 22.58 7.46 -3.65
CA LYS A 86 23.69 8.05 -2.90
C LYS A 86 24.22 7.02 -1.92
N LYS A 87 25.38 6.45 -2.21
CA LYS A 87 26.09 5.54 -1.31
C LYS A 87 27.29 6.26 -0.70
N VAL A 88 27.69 5.82 0.49
CA VAL A 88 28.90 6.30 1.15
C VAL A 88 29.98 5.24 1.01
N MET A 89 31.17 5.63 0.56
CA MET A 89 32.35 4.77 0.54
C MET A 89 33.39 5.32 1.51
N LYS A 90 34.08 4.40 2.21
CA LYS A 90 35.27 4.74 2.97
C LYS A 90 36.44 4.87 2.00
N VAL A 91 36.97 6.08 1.86
CA VAL A 91 38.16 6.35 1.07
C VAL A 91 39.32 6.51 2.03
N LYS A 92 40.39 5.74 1.79
CA LYS A 92 41.64 5.83 2.55
C LYS A 92 42.57 6.80 1.84
N HIS A 93 42.95 7.87 2.52
CA HIS A 93 43.98 8.78 2.04
C HIS A 93 45.29 8.48 2.75
N VAL A 94 46.37 8.35 1.96
CA VAL A 94 47.72 8.17 2.48
C VAL A 94 48.57 9.33 1.96
N GLU A 95 48.94 10.23 2.87
CA GLU A 95 49.81 11.35 2.56
C GLU A 95 51.28 10.94 2.74
N TYR A 96 52.09 11.21 1.72
CA TYR A 96 53.52 10.96 1.71
C TYR A 96 54.28 12.28 1.60
N GLU A 97 55.29 12.45 2.44
CA GLU A 97 56.19 13.60 2.40
C GLU A 97 57.64 13.08 2.40
N ASN A 98 58.45 13.52 1.44
CA ASN A 98 59.84 13.07 1.28
C ASN A 98 60.04 11.54 1.30
N GLY A 99 59.14 10.80 0.65
CA GLY A 99 59.22 9.33 0.52
C GLY A 99 58.87 8.55 1.79
N LYS A 100 58.46 9.21 2.89
CA LYS A 100 57.97 8.55 4.11
C LYS A 100 56.46 8.77 4.28
N ARG A 101 55.74 7.72 4.72
CA ARG A 101 54.31 7.80 5.06
C ARG A 101 54.13 8.73 6.26
N LEU A 102 53.37 9.81 6.10
CA LEU A 102 53.16 10.83 7.13
C LEU A 102 51.89 10.56 7.94
N LYS A 103 50.75 10.36 7.27
CA LYS A 103 49.44 10.08 7.89
C LYS A 103 48.54 9.23 6.99
N GLU A 104 47.73 8.38 7.63
CA GLU A 104 46.61 7.66 7.02
C GLU A 104 45.32 8.14 7.71
N TYR A 105 44.35 8.60 6.94
CA TYR A 105 43.01 8.94 7.45
C TYR A 105 41.92 8.38 6.54
N GLU A 106 40.79 8.03 7.14
CA GLU A 106 39.61 7.53 6.45
C GLU A 106 38.57 8.65 6.34
N THR A 107 38.18 9.00 5.11
CA THR A 107 37.10 9.94 4.84
C THR A 107 35.89 9.18 4.30
N LEU A 108 34.68 9.57 4.72
CA LEU A 108 33.44 9.08 4.14
C LEU A 108 33.04 10.00 2.99
N GLU A 109 33.25 9.56 1.76
CA GLU A 109 32.85 10.32 0.57
C GLU A 109 31.53 9.79 0.01
N PRO A 110 30.51 10.65 -0.20
CA PRO A 110 29.29 10.26 -0.88
C PRO A 110 29.55 10.17 -2.39
N TYR A 111 29.15 9.06 -3.01
CA TYR A 111 29.15 8.89 -4.45
C TYR A 111 27.76 8.50 -4.95
N GLU A 112 27.46 8.85 -6.19
CA GLU A 112 26.21 8.50 -6.86
C GLU A 112 26.43 7.27 -7.73
N GLU A 113 25.66 6.21 -7.48
CA GLU A 113 25.64 5.01 -8.30
C GLU A 113 24.31 4.94 -9.05
N GLU A 114 24.38 4.85 -10.38
CA GLU A 114 23.21 4.63 -11.22
C GLU A 114 22.85 3.14 -11.21
N VAL A 115 21.77 2.77 -10.52
CA VAL A 115 21.28 1.39 -10.47
C VAL A 115 20.09 1.24 -11.39
N TYR A 116 20.14 0.23 -12.27
CA TYR A 116 19.05 -0.13 -13.16
C TYR A 116 18.08 -1.08 -12.47
N PHE A 117 16.81 -0.70 -12.44
CA PHE A 117 15.70 -1.51 -11.99
C PHE A 117 14.92 -2.01 -13.22
N PRO A 118 14.92 -3.32 -13.50
CA PRO A 118 14.20 -3.85 -14.64
C PRO A 118 12.69 -3.65 -14.48
N PRO A 119 11.96 -3.40 -15.57
CA PRO A 119 10.50 -3.30 -15.55
C PRO A 119 9.85 -4.58 -15.01
N ASN A 120 8.88 -4.44 -14.11
CA ASN A 120 8.09 -5.56 -13.61
C ASN A 120 6.94 -5.84 -14.58
N THR A 121 7.11 -6.86 -15.43
CA THR A 121 6.12 -7.25 -16.44
C THR A 121 4.79 -7.70 -15.82
N THR A 122 4.81 -8.31 -14.62
CA THR A 122 3.58 -8.73 -13.92
C THR A 122 2.78 -7.52 -13.45
N ALA A 123 3.47 -6.52 -12.88
CA ALA A 123 2.87 -5.24 -12.54
C ALA A 123 2.26 -4.56 -13.77
N GLY A 124 3.02 -4.51 -14.87
CA GLY A 124 2.53 -3.96 -16.15
C GLY A 124 1.28 -4.67 -16.68
N ILE A 125 1.26 -6.00 -16.68
CA ILE A 125 0.09 -6.80 -17.09
C ILE A 125 -1.13 -6.50 -16.21
N TYR A 126 -0.94 -6.40 -14.88
CA TYR A 126 -2.03 -6.10 -13.96
C TYR A 126 -2.62 -4.70 -14.19
N LEU A 127 -1.74 -3.69 -14.31
CA LEU A 127 -2.15 -2.31 -14.54
C LEU A 127 -2.83 -2.13 -15.90
N LEU A 128 -2.32 -2.76 -16.96
CA LEU A 128 -2.96 -2.73 -18.29
C LEU A 128 -4.36 -3.34 -18.26
N LYS A 129 -4.58 -4.43 -17.52
CA LYS A 129 -5.92 -5.03 -17.36
C LYS A 129 -6.87 -4.15 -16.56
N HIS A 130 -6.36 -3.37 -15.60
CA HIS A 130 -7.19 -2.54 -14.76
C HIS A 130 -7.53 -1.19 -15.43
N TRP A 131 -6.51 -0.50 -15.97
CA TRP A 131 -6.63 0.84 -16.56
C TRP A 131 -6.84 0.83 -18.08
N GLY A 132 -6.46 -0.24 -18.75
CA GLY A 132 -6.61 -0.41 -20.20
C GLY A 132 -7.88 -1.14 -20.62
N LYS A 133 -8.89 -1.26 -19.75
CA LYS A 133 -10.16 -1.95 -20.09
C LYS A 133 -10.82 -1.38 -21.34
N ASP A 134 -10.79 -0.06 -21.49
CA ASP A 134 -11.35 0.62 -22.68
C ASP A 134 -10.59 0.29 -23.97
N LYS A 135 -9.31 -0.06 -23.84
CA LYS A 135 -8.45 -0.51 -24.95
C LYS A 135 -8.56 -2.02 -25.22
N GLY A 136 -9.37 -2.75 -24.44
CA GLY A 136 -9.61 -4.18 -24.63
C GLY A 136 -8.63 -5.11 -23.91
N TYR A 137 -7.81 -4.62 -22.98
CA TYR A 137 -6.93 -5.48 -22.19
C TYR A 137 -7.74 -6.29 -21.17
N THR A 138 -7.87 -7.61 -21.40
CA THR A 138 -8.59 -8.55 -20.53
C THR A 138 -7.91 -9.92 -20.51
N ASN A 139 -8.19 -10.73 -19.49
CA ASN A 139 -7.78 -12.15 -19.44
C ASN A 139 -8.59 -13.01 -20.42
N ASP A 140 -9.82 -12.60 -20.70
CA ASP A 140 -10.76 -13.36 -21.52
C ASP A 140 -11.49 -12.41 -22.49
N PRO A 141 -10.93 -12.20 -23.69
CA PRO A 141 -11.53 -11.36 -24.72
C PRO A 141 -12.87 -11.93 -25.24
N ALA A 142 -13.03 -13.25 -25.26
CA ALA A 142 -14.20 -13.91 -25.80
C ALA A 142 -15.43 -13.65 -24.92
N THR A 143 -15.29 -13.82 -23.60
CA THR A 143 -16.38 -13.52 -22.66
C THR A 143 -16.75 -12.04 -22.67
N LEU A 144 -15.79 -11.12 -22.85
CA LEU A 144 -16.07 -9.69 -22.94
C LEU A 144 -16.91 -9.35 -24.18
N ARG A 145 -16.59 -9.98 -25.31
CA ARG A 145 -17.36 -9.84 -26.55
C ARG A 145 -18.79 -10.38 -26.39
N LEU A 146 -18.95 -11.60 -25.85
CA LEU A 146 -20.26 -12.20 -25.60
C LEU A 146 -21.13 -11.31 -24.70
N LYS A 147 -20.57 -10.78 -23.60
CA LYS A 147 -21.29 -9.85 -22.72
C LYS A 147 -21.70 -8.55 -23.42
N ARG A 148 -20.89 -8.06 -24.36
CA ARG A 148 -21.22 -6.88 -25.17
C ARG A 148 -22.39 -7.19 -26.12
N GLU A 149 -22.33 -8.32 -26.82
CA GLU A 149 -23.41 -8.80 -27.70
C GLU A 149 -24.71 -9.04 -26.91
N GLU A 150 -24.64 -9.67 -25.74
CA GLU A 150 -25.79 -9.84 -24.83
C GLU A 150 -26.39 -8.51 -24.37
N PHE A 151 -25.55 -7.51 -24.10
CA PHE A 151 -26.00 -6.19 -23.67
C PHE A 151 -26.66 -5.40 -24.80
N GLU A 152 -26.11 -5.47 -26.01
CA GLU A 152 -26.72 -4.90 -27.21
C GLU A 152 -28.06 -5.55 -27.51
N HIS A 153 -28.15 -6.88 -27.48
CA HIS A 153 -29.41 -7.59 -27.69
C HIS A 153 -30.47 -7.24 -26.64
N LYS A 154 -30.07 -7.07 -25.36
CA LYS A 154 -30.99 -6.60 -24.32
C LYS A 154 -31.52 -5.20 -24.60
N LYS A 155 -30.67 -4.27 -25.06
CA LYS A 155 -31.11 -2.94 -25.45
C LYS A 155 -32.14 -2.97 -26.58
N GLU A 156 -31.88 -3.78 -27.60
CA GLU A 156 -32.81 -3.95 -28.73
C GLU A 156 -34.17 -4.49 -28.24
N ILE A 157 -34.16 -5.51 -27.36
CA ILE A 157 -35.38 -6.05 -26.75
C ILE A 157 -36.11 -4.98 -25.93
N ASP A 158 -35.40 -4.21 -25.11
CA ASP A 158 -36.00 -3.16 -24.28
C ASP A 158 -36.60 -2.04 -25.15
N GLU A 159 -35.95 -1.67 -26.26
CA GLU A 159 -36.48 -0.70 -27.24
C GLU A 159 -37.73 -1.25 -27.96
N MET A 160 -37.73 -2.52 -28.34
CA MET A 160 -38.89 -3.18 -28.96
C MET A 160 -40.08 -3.31 -28.01
N ASN A 161 -39.84 -3.53 -26.72
CA ASN A 161 -40.89 -3.67 -25.71
C ASN A 161 -41.45 -2.33 -25.21
N ASN A 162 -40.76 -1.21 -25.48
CA ASN A 162 -41.21 0.14 -25.13
C ASN A 162 -42.04 0.82 -26.24
N TRP A 163 -42.35 0.11 -27.32
CA TRP A 163 -43.26 0.50 -28.40
C TRP A 163 -44.57 -0.29 -28.31
#